data_AF-A0A3S2W3X8-F1
#
_entry.id   AF-A0A3S2W3X8-F1
#
_cell.length_a   1.000
_cell.length_b   1.000
_cell.length_c   1.000
_cell.angle_alpha   90.00
_cell.angle_beta   90.00
_cell.angle_gamma   90.00
#
_symmetry.space_group_name_H-M   'P 1'
#
loop_
_entity.id
_entity.type
_entity.pdbx_description
1 polymer ?
#
loop_
_entity_poly.entity_id
_entity_poly.type
_entity_poly.pdbx_seq_one_letter_code
_entity_poly.pdbx_strand_id
1 'polypeptide(L)'
;MMTVTQVDASWLRAALLDDDEIALIDTREEGPFGASHILRAVNIPLSLFEIMLRQLVPNTGVRFVLMDDESDRLEKAVALATAAGYSNVHTLPGGSKAWADAGLELFSGLNVPSKVFGEFIEHTYDTPRIEAADLKKLMDEGQDLVVLDSRPMDEYNAMNIPGGIDAPGAELVYRAKEVIPSDDTLVVVNCAGRTRSIIGCQSLVNAGLPNKVVALKDGTMGWYLAGLKLEKGATRTVNAPSDDTIAWAKDAVGRVSQRFGVRSVDKATADGWLADTSRTTFLIDVRSPEEYAAGHLPGAAYAPGGQLVQATDTYVGVLKARIVLVDDVEVRARMTASWLIQMGWEDVYVLEGGLGDGPFETGPYAPPVPEADAAAVDTVTAAELKALDGALVLDLSNSVKYRKGHIAGSKWAIRSTLARDLDRAAVGDTPIVVSSRDDRLSRLAAGDLLALGAKDVRVLTGGHDAWVAAGGALETGLENTVAPLPADDLYFKPYDRDHGVEQAMKAYLDWEVALVEQLERDQTMIFPQFPAG
;
A
#
# COMPACT_ATOMS: atom_id res chain seq x y z
N MET A 1 -29.03 17.23 12.41
CA MET A 1 -28.98 15.99 11.61
C MET A 1 -28.05 16.28 10.45
N MET A 2 -26.91 15.58 10.36
CA MET A 2 -26.09 15.63 9.15
C MET A 2 -26.88 15.02 8.00
N THR A 3 -26.73 15.58 6.81
CA THR A 3 -27.44 15.11 5.62
C THR A 3 -26.49 14.23 4.82
N VAL A 4 -26.66 12.91 4.90
CA VAL A 4 -25.97 11.97 4.01
C VAL A 4 -26.66 12.08 2.65
N THR A 5 -25.89 12.38 1.61
CA THR A 5 -26.43 12.58 0.26
C THR A 5 -26.18 11.35 -0.60
N GLN A 6 -27.24 10.70 -1.07
CA GLN A 6 -27.11 9.63 -2.06
C GLN A 6 -26.86 10.23 -3.44
N VAL A 7 -25.83 9.73 -4.13
CA VAL A 7 -25.41 10.16 -5.46
C VAL A 7 -25.49 9.01 -6.47
N ASP A 8 -25.49 9.34 -7.76
CA ASP A 8 -25.40 8.36 -8.85
C ASP A 8 -24.02 8.38 -9.53
N ALA A 9 -23.81 7.44 -10.45
CA ALA A 9 -22.55 7.31 -11.16
C ALA A 9 -22.20 8.53 -12.04
N SER A 10 -23.21 9.21 -12.60
CA SER A 10 -22.99 10.42 -13.42
C SER A 10 -22.51 11.58 -12.56
N TRP A 11 -23.12 11.77 -11.39
CA TRP A 11 -22.67 12.76 -10.41
C TRP A 11 -21.26 12.45 -9.95
N LEU A 12 -20.97 11.19 -9.59
CA LEU A 12 -19.64 10.81 -9.12
C LEU A 12 -18.58 11.04 -10.20
N ARG A 13 -18.86 10.70 -11.45
CA ARG A 13 -17.94 10.98 -12.57
C ARG A 13 -17.66 12.47 -12.72
N ALA A 14 -18.68 13.32 -12.64
CA ALA A 14 -18.49 14.77 -12.68
C ALA A 14 -17.65 15.26 -11.48
N ALA A 15 -17.91 14.72 -10.29
CA ALA A 15 -17.19 15.05 -9.05
C ALA A 15 -15.72 14.60 -9.06
N LEU A 16 -15.38 13.51 -9.77
CA LEU A 16 -14.00 13.10 -9.97
C LEU A 16 -13.23 14.04 -10.93
N LEU A 17 -13.94 14.70 -11.84
CA LEU A 17 -13.39 15.53 -12.93
C LEU A 17 -13.36 17.04 -12.63
N ASP A 18 -14.05 17.51 -11.59
CA ASP A 18 -13.99 18.92 -11.19
C ASP A 18 -12.67 19.26 -10.46
N ASP A 19 -12.57 20.42 -9.81
CA ASP A 19 -11.35 20.85 -9.11
C ASP A 19 -11.37 20.55 -7.59
N ASP A 20 -12.48 20.05 -7.05
CA ASP A 20 -12.64 19.88 -5.60
C ASP A 20 -11.99 18.57 -5.09
N GLU A 21 -11.41 18.61 -3.90
CA GLU A 21 -10.92 17.40 -3.23
C GLU A 21 -12.04 16.39 -3.02
N ILE A 22 -11.75 15.12 -3.29
CA ILE A 22 -12.70 14.01 -3.12
C ILE A 22 -11.98 12.77 -2.60
N ALA A 23 -12.57 12.10 -1.62
CA ALA A 23 -12.19 10.77 -1.19
C ALA A 23 -13.30 9.79 -1.60
N LEU A 24 -13.00 8.92 -2.56
CA LEU A 24 -13.90 7.87 -3.04
C LEU A 24 -13.46 6.54 -2.42
N ILE A 25 -14.24 6.02 -1.49
CA ILE A 25 -13.86 4.87 -0.67
C ILE A 25 -14.76 3.67 -0.97
N ASP A 26 -14.12 2.56 -1.37
CA ASP A 26 -14.75 1.26 -1.49
C ASP A 26 -14.59 0.49 -0.17
N THR A 27 -15.73 0.19 0.47
CA THR A 27 -15.77 -0.41 1.82
C THR A 27 -15.76 -1.93 1.84
N ARG A 28 -15.71 -2.56 0.66
CA ARG A 28 -15.64 -4.01 0.54
C ARG A 28 -14.25 -4.51 0.96
N GLU A 29 -14.14 -5.79 1.23
CA GLU A 29 -12.83 -6.42 1.46
C GLU A 29 -11.93 -6.31 0.22
N GLU A 30 -10.62 -6.51 0.38
CA GLU A 30 -9.65 -6.29 -0.71
C GLU A 30 -9.88 -7.28 -1.88
N GLY A 31 -10.37 -8.49 -1.61
CA GLY A 31 -10.70 -9.49 -2.63
C GLY A 31 -11.73 -9.00 -3.66
N PRO A 32 -12.97 -8.65 -3.26
CA PRO A 32 -13.99 -8.12 -4.17
C PRO A 32 -13.59 -6.77 -4.79
N PHE A 33 -12.87 -5.90 -4.07
CA PHE A 33 -12.32 -4.67 -4.64
C PHE A 33 -11.34 -4.97 -5.78
N GLY A 34 -10.34 -5.81 -5.52
CA GLY A 34 -9.34 -6.22 -6.51
C GLY A 34 -9.94 -7.04 -7.67
N ALA A 35 -11.11 -7.65 -7.49
CA ALA A 35 -11.82 -8.29 -8.59
C ALA A 35 -12.45 -7.26 -9.55
N SER A 36 -13.02 -6.17 -9.03
CA SER A 36 -13.64 -5.12 -9.85
C SER A 36 -13.90 -3.83 -9.06
N HIS A 37 -13.32 -2.71 -9.49
CA HIS A 37 -13.40 -1.41 -8.81
C HIS A 37 -13.32 -0.23 -9.78
N ILE A 38 -13.72 0.96 -9.30
CA ILE A 38 -13.54 2.23 -10.03
C ILE A 38 -12.08 2.64 -9.93
N LEU A 39 -11.47 3.11 -11.03
CA LEU A 39 -10.04 3.42 -11.12
C LEU A 39 -9.49 4.27 -9.96
N ARG A 40 -10.25 5.29 -9.56
CA ARG A 40 -9.85 6.26 -8.53
C ARG A 40 -10.43 5.98 -7.15
N ALA A 41 -11.05 4.82 -6.96
CA ALA A 41 -11.51 4.39 -5.64
C ALA A 41 -10.35 3.87 -4.80
N VAL A 42 -10.35 4.22 -3.52
CA VAL A 42 -9.42 3.69 -2.52
C VAL A 42 -10.13 2.64 -1.69
N ASN A 43 -9.50 1.48 -1.51
CA ASN A 43 -10.07 0.43 -0.69
C ASN A 43 -9.80 0.71 0.80
N ILE A 44 -10.89 0.87 1.56
CA ILE A 44 -10.86 0.88 3.01
C ILE A 44 -11.89 -0.15 3.47
N PRO A 45 -11.49 -1.43 3.61
CA PRO A 45 -12.41 -2.48 4.02
C PRO A 45 -13.12 -2.14 5.31
N LEU A 46 -14.41 -2.46 5.41
CA LEU A 46 -15.18 -2.24 6.64
C LEU A 46 -14.50 -2.91 7.86
N SER A 47 -13.80 -4.03 7.66
CA SER A 47 -13.01 -4.69 8.71
C SER A 47 -11.90 -3.82 9.29
N LEU A 48 -11.33 -2.91 8.51
CA LEU A 48 -10.18 -2.07 8.89
C LEU A 48 -10.52 -0.57 8.94
N PHE A 49 -11.81 -0.22 8.86
CA PHE A 49 -12.26 1.12 8.55
C PHE A 49 -11.68 2.18 9.48
N GLU A 50 -11.85 2.03 10.80
CA GLU A 50 -11.37 2.99 11.81
C GLU A 50 -9.84 3.10 11.85
N ILE A 51 -9.13 2.02 11.49
CA ILE A 51 -7.67 1.95 11.48
C ILE A 51 -7.11 2.75 10.30
N MET A 52 -7.72 2.62 9.13
CA MET A 52 -7.22 3.20 7.88
C MET A 52 -7.78 4.60 7.60
N LEU A 53 -8.99 4.90 8.07
CA LEU A 53 -9.75 6.10 7.69
C LEU A 53 -8.99 7.40 7.98
N ARG A 54 -8.47 7.57 9.19
CA ARG A 54 -7.77 8.83 9.58
C ARG A 54 -6.43 9.01 8.90
N GLN A 55 -5.78 7.90 8.53
CA GLN A 55 -4.53 7.95 7.78
C GLN A 55 -4.79 8.40 6.35
N LEU A 56 -5.79 7.80 5.68
CA LEU A 56 -6.04 8.02 4.26
C LEU A 56 -6.85 9.28 3.98
N VAL A 57 -7.70 9.70 4.92
CA VAL A 57 -8.67 10.79 4.73
C VAL A 57 -8.64 11.76 5.94
N PRO A 58 -7.50 12.37 6.29
CA PRO A 58 -7.36 13.11 7.56
C PRO A 58 -8.31 14.33 7.68
N ASN A 59 -8.80 14.87 6.57
CA ASN A 59 -9.73 15.99 6.56
C ASN A 59 -11.20 15.52 6.64
N THR A 60 -11.86 15.72 7.77
CA THR A 60 -13.26 15.34 8.00
C THR A 60 -14.28 16.25 7.27
N GLY A 61 -13.83 17.36 6.68
CA GLY A 61 -14.64 18.25 5.85
C GLY A 61 -14.63 17.91 4.34
N VAL A 62 -13.76 16.99 3.90
CA VAL A 62 -13.61 16.63 2.48
C VAL A 62 -14.91 16.07 1.90
N ARG A 63 -15.12 16.21 0.59
CA ARG A 63 -16.18 15.49 -0.13
C ARG A 63 -15.90 13.99 -0.02
N PHE A 64 -16.63 13.33 0.88
CA PHE A 64 -16.38 11.95 1.27
C PHE A 64 -17.44 11.04 0.67
N VAL A 65 -17.09 10.25 -0.33
CA VAL A 65 -18.02 9.34 -1.03
C VAL A 65 -17.73 7.91 -0.60
N LEU A 66 -18.68 7.29 0.08
CA LEU A 66 -18.64 5.87 0.44
C LEU A 66 -19.38 5.04 -0.60
N MET A 67 -18.83 3.89 -0.97
CA MET A 67 -19.48 2.96 -1.88
C MET A 67 -19.31 1.51 -1.45
N ASP A 68 -20.36 0.75 -1.69
CA ASP A 68 -20.42 -0.69 -1.45
C ASP A 68 -21.51 -1.29 -2.35
N ASP A 69 -21.39 -2.57 -2.69
CA ASP A 69 -22.44 -3.32 -3.39
C ASP A 69 -23.51 -3.88 -2.44
N GLU A 70 -23.27 -3.87 -1.12
CA GLU A 70 -24.22 -4.23 -0.07
C GLU A 70 -24.66 -3.02 0.77
N SER A 71 -25.97 -2.80 0.88
CA SER A 71 -26.56 -1.69 1.63
C SER A 71 -26.18 -1.70 3.12
N ASP A 72 -26.20 -2.86 3.78
CA ASP A 72 -25.92 -2.96 5.21
C ASP A 72 -24.46 -2.59 5.56
N ARG A 73 -23.49 -2.95 4.71
CA ARG A 73 -22.08 -2.55 4.90
C ARG A 73 -21.91 -1.06 4.69
N LEU A 74 -22.55 -0.50 3.65
CA LEU A 74 -22.52 0.93 3.37
C LEU A 74 -23.11 1.76 4.52
N GLU A 75 -24.25 1.34 5.07
CA GLU A 75 -24.88 1.99 6.21
C GLU A 75 -23.98 1.98 7.47
N LYS A 76 -23.31 0.86 7.73
CA LYS A 76 -22.32 0.77 8.83
C LYS A 76 -21.14 1.71 8.60
N ALA A 77 -20.57 1.75 7.39
CA ALA A 77 -19.47 2.65 7.06
C ALA A 77 -19.86 4.13 7.23
N VAL A 78 -21.08 4.50 6.81
CA VAL A 78 -21.64 5.86 7.02
C VAL A 78 -21.75 6.18 8.50
N ALA A 79 -22.22 5.24 9.33
CA ALA A 79 -22.32 5.43 10.77
C ALA A 79 -20.95 5.63 11.42
N LEU A 80 -19.95 4.81 11.06
CA LEU A 80 -18.57 4.95 11.53
C LEU A 80 -17.94 6.28 11.10
N ALA A 81 -18.11 6.67 9.84
CA ALA A 81 -17.62 7.96 9.33
C ALA A 81 -18.26 9.15 10.07
N THR A 82 -19.57 9.09 10.29
CA THR A 82 -20.30 10.12 11.04
C THR A 82 -19.79 10.21 12.48
N ALA A 83 -19.58 9.07 13.14
CA ALA A 83 -19.02 9.01 14.49
C ALA A 83 -17.58 9.54 14.56
N ALA A 84 -16.79 9.33 13.50
CA ALA A 84 -15.44 9.87 13.35
C ALA A 84 -15.41 11.37 13.00
N GLY A 85 -16.57 12.00 12.81
CA GLY A 85 -16.71 13.45 12.62
C GLY A 85 -16.77 13.92 11.16
N TYR A 86 -16.87 13.02 10.20
CA TYR A 86 -17.01 13.38 8.79
C TYR A 86 -18.34 14.07 8.53
N SER A 87 -18.28 15.22 7.85
CA SER A 87 -19.41 16.15 7.77
C SER A 87 -20.01 16.30 6.37
N ASN A 88 -19.27 15.92 5.32
CA ASN A 88 -19.66 16.03 3.92
C ASN A 88 -19.72 14.63 3.28
N VAL A 89 -20.61 13.79 3.80
CA VAL A 89 -20.73 12.37 3.45
C VAL A 89 -21.75 12.17 2.34
N HIS A 90 -21.32 11.48 1.29
CA HIS A 90 -22.11 11.01 0.15
C HIS A 90 -22.05 9.49 0.05
N THR A 91 -23.05 8.88 -0.56
CA THR A 91 -23.07 7.44 -0.81
C THR A 91 -23.36 7.12 -2.28
N LEU A 92 -22.67 6.12 -2.83
CA LEU A 92 -23.03 5.49 -4.10
C LEU A 92 -23.53 4.05 -3.83
N PRO A 93 -24.83 3.86 -3.58
CA PRO A 93 -25.40 2.52 -3.40
C PRO A 93 -25.26 1.66 -4.64
N GLY A 94 -24.91 0.39 -4.44
CA GLY A 94 -24.59 -0.54 -5.52
C GLY A 94 -23.16 -0.39 -6.06
N GLY A 95 -22.40 0.60 -5.57
CA GLY A 95 -20.96 0.75 -5.78
C GLY A 95 -20.49 0.52 -7.21
N SER A 96 -19.52 -0.38 -7.39
CA SER A 96 -18.94 -0.68 -8.71
C SER A 96 -19.97 -1.22 -9.69
N LYS A 97 -21.00 -1.93 -9.21
CA LYS A 97 -22.09 -2.39 -10.07
C LYS A 97 -22.91 -1.22 -10.61
N ALA A 98 -23.24 -0.23 -9.77
CA ALA A 98 -23.96 0.97 -10.23
C ALA A 98 -23.12 1.78 -11.24
N TRP A 99 -21.80 1.81 -11.08
CA TRP A 99 -20.86 2.43 -12.03
C TRP A 99 -20.85 1.71 -13.39
N ALA A 100 -20.74 0.37 -13.39
CA ALA A 100 -20.81 -0.42 -14.62
C ALA A 100 -22.18 -0.36 -15.30
N ASP A 101 -23.28 -0.39 -14.53
CA ASP A 101 -24.64 -0.28 -15.07
C ASP A 101 -24.87 1.08 -15.75
N ALA A 102 -24.08 2.11 -15.41
CA ALA A 102 -24.02 3.41 -16.10
C ALA A 102 -23.10 3.44 -17.34
N GLY A 103 -22.49 2.30 -17.72
CA GLY A 103 -21.62 2.16 -18.88
C GLY A 103 -20.21 2.73 -18.68
N LEU A 104 -19.76 2.86 -17.44
CA LEU A 104 -18.44 3.40 -17.09
C LEU A 104 -17.44 2.26 -16.81
N GLU A 105 -16.16 2.53 -17.07
CA GLU A 105 -15.10 1.52 -17.02
C GLU A 105 -14.80 1.08 -15.58
N LEU A 106 -14.55 -0.21 -15.40
CA LEU A 106 -14.07 -0.81 -14.16
C LEU A 106 -12.72 -1.48 -14.40
N PHE A 107 -11.94 -1.57 -13.33
CA PHE A 107 -10.61 -2.16 -13.32
C PHE A 107 -10.57 -3.35 -12.38
N SER A 108 -9.64 -4.28 -12.60
CA SER A 108 -9.27 -5.33 -11.66
C SER A 108 -7.83 -5.12 -11.20
N GLY A 109 -7.38 -5.85 -10.18
CA GLY A 109 -6.08 -5.70 -9.55
C GLY A 109 -6.08 -4.59 -8.50
N LEU A 110 -4.92 -4.40 -7.87
CA LEU A 110 -4.67 -3.37 -6.86
C LEU A 110 -3.70 -2.33 -7.40
N ASN A 111 -3.75 -1.11 -6.84
CA ASN A 111 -2.85 -0.01 -7.17
C ASN A 111 -2.80 0.31 -8.67
N VAL A 112 -3.96 0.21 -9.32
CA VAL A 112 -4.09 0.34 -10.77
C VAL A 112 -3.58 1.68 -11.29
N PRO A 113 -3.85 2.83 -10.65
CA PRO A 113 -3.28 4.12 -11.09
C PRO A 113 -1.76 4.10 -11.21
N SER A 114 -1.06 3.51 -10.24
CA SER A 114 0.40 3.40 -10.24
C SER A 114 0.93 2.42 -11.29
N LYS A 115 0.20 1.32 -11.55
CA LYS A 115 0.63 0.30 -12.51
C LYS A 115 0.43 0.73 -13.94
N VAL A 116 -0.72 1.33 -14.25
CA VAL A 116 -0.95 1.91 -15.58
C VAL A 116 0.00 3.07 -15.85
N PHE A 117 0.38 3.82 -14.82
CA PHE A 117 1.44 4.82 -14.92
C PHE A 117 2.79 4.20 -15.30
N GLY A 118 3.18 3.07 -14.69
CA GLY A 118 4.38 2.34 -15.07
C GLY A 118 4.42 1.99 -16.56
N GLU A 119 3.34 1.44 -17.11
CA GLU A 119 3.23 1.12 -18.54
C GLU A 119 3.26 2.38 -19.42
N PHE A 120 2.55 3.45 -19.01
CA PHE A 120 2.62 4.74 -19.69
C PHE A 120 4.05 5.28 -19.78
N ILE A 121 4.84 5.15 -18.73
CA ILE A 121 6.26 5.56 -18.69
C ILE A 121 7.10 4.75 -19.67
N GLU A 122 6.94 3.42 -19.70
CA GLU A 122 7.66 2.57 -20.64
C GLU A 122 7.36 2.98 -22.10
N HIS A 123 6.10 3.21 -22.43
CA HIS A 123 5.68 3.62 -23.77
C HIS A 123 6.13 5.05 -24.14
N THR A 124 6.06 5.99 -23.19
CA THR A 124 6.35 7.41 -23.44
C THR A 124 7.84 7.68 -23.61
N TYR A 125 8.68 7.03 -22.81
CA TYR A 125 10.12 7.28 -22.80
C TYR A 125 10.96 6.14 -23.42
N ASP A 126 10.32 5.11 -23.97
CA ASP A 126 10.96 3.89 -24.48
C ASP A 126 11.97 3.33 -23.47
N THR A 127 11.51 3.14 -22.22
CA THR A 127 12.37 2.72 -21.11
C THR A 127 13.11 1.43 -21.50
N PRO A 128 14.46 1.41 -21.47
CA PRO A 128 15.23 0.26 -21.94
C PRO A 128 14.94 -1.00 -21.12
N ARG A 129 14.92 -2.16 -21.78
CA ARG A 129 14.61 -3.45 -21.15
C ARG A 129 15.50 -4.59 -21.64
N ILE A 130 15.64 -5.63 -20.82
CA ILE A 130 16.35 -6.87 -21.14
C ILE A 130 15.48 -8.09 -20.80
N GLU A 131 15.51 -9.11 -21.66
CA GLU A 131 14.82 -10.39 -21.44
C GLU A 131 15.57 -11.24 -20.40
N ALA A 132 14.84 -12.04 -19.62
CA ALA A 132 15.43 -12.86 -18.56
C ALA A 132 16.50 -13.84 -19.06
N ALA A 133 16.28 -14.45 -20.24
CA ALA A 133 17.24 -15.38 -20.85
C ALA A 133 18.55 -14.68 -21.27
N ASP A 134 18.45 -13.45 -21.80
CA ASP A 134 19.61 -12.66 -22.21
C ASP A 134 20.41 -12.18 -20.98
N LEU A 135 19.73 -11.69 -19.94
CA LEU A 135 20.38 -11.33 -18.68
C LEU A 135 21.11 -12.53 -18.08
N LYS A 136 20.46 -13.71 -18.04
CA LYS A 136 21.07 -14.94 -17.53
C LYS A 136 22.34 -15.30 -18.30
N LYS A 137 22.33 -15.15 -19.62
CA LYS A 137 23.50 -15.39 -20.46
C LYS A 137 24.65 -14.44 -20.09
N LEU A 138 24.38 -13.15 -19.93
CA LEU A 138 25.40 -12.17 -19.50
C LEU A 138 25.98 -12.52 -18.13
N MET A 139 25.14 -12.95 -17.19
CA MET A 139 25.57 -13.40 -15.86
C MET A 139 26.47 -14.65 -15.93
N ASP A 140 26.12 -15.63 -16.76
CA ASP A 140 26.89 -16.87 -16.93
C ASP A 140 28.25 -16.63 -17.61
N GLU A 141 28.32 -15.63 -18.48
CA GLU A 141 29.56 -15.20 -19.14
C GLU A 141 30.46 -14.34 -18.22
N GLY A 142 29.99 -13.97 -17.03
CA GLY A 142 30.73 -13.14 -16.08
C GLY A 142 30.89 -11.69 -16.56
N GLN A 143 29.93 -11.18 -17.33
CA GLN A 143 29.92 -9.79 -17.78
C GLN A 143 29.82 -8.82 -16.61
N ASP A 144 30.39 -7.62 -16.75
CA ASP A 144 30.32 -6.58 -15.72
C ASP A 144 28.91 -5.97 -15.65
N LEU A 145 28.12 -6.42 -14.68
CA LEU A 145 26.76 -5.97 -14.45
C LEU A 145 26.38 -6.02 -12.98
N VAL A 146 25.37 -5.23 -12.62
CA VAL A 146 24.71 -5.26 -11.31
C VAL A 146 23.19 -5.37 -11.49
N VAL A 147 22.53 -6.13 -10.60
CA VAL A 147 21.07 -6.25 -10.56
C VAL A 147 20.56 -5.61 -9.27
N LEU A 148 19.75 -4.56 -9.41
CA LEU A 148 19.18 -3.78 -8.31
C LEU A 148 17.68 -4.09 -8.17
N ASP A 149 17.28 -4.63 -7.03
CA ASP A 149 15.88 -4.95 -6.73
C ASP A 149 15.19 -3.75 -6.09
N SER A 150 14.22 -3.18 -6.80
CA SER A 150 13.52 -1.95 -6.42
C SER A 150 12.35 -2.16 -5.44
N ARG A 151 12.16 -3.39 -4.96
CA ARG A 151 11.10 -3.75 -4.01
C ARG A 151 11.54 -3.56 -2.56
N PRO A 152 10.60 -3.60 -1.60
CA PRO A 152 10.93 -3.72 -0.19
C PRO A 152 11.73 -4.99 0.15
N MET A 153 12.54 -4.91 1.21
CA MET A 153 13.43 -5.98 1.66
C MET A 153 12.71 -7.30 1.92
N ASP A 154 11.48 -7.29 2.45
CA ASP A 154 10.71 -8.51 2.69
C ASP A 154 10.31 -9.22 1.40
N GLU A 155 9.93 -8.48 0.35
CA GLU A 155 9.67 -9.02 -0.98
C GLU A 155 10.95 -9.56 -1.65
N TYR A 156 12.09 -8.87 -1.50
CA TYR A 156 13.40 -9.30 -2.00
C TYR A 156 13.88 -10.57 -1.27
N ASN A 157 13.72 -10.62 0.06
CA ASN A 157 14.09 -11.77 0.87
C ASN A 157 13.24 -13.00 0.52
N ALA A 158 11.93 -12.82 0.27
CA ALA A 158 11.05 -13.91 -0.12
C ALA A 158 11.53 -14.62 -1.41
N MET A 159 11.96 -13.83 -2.41
CA MET A 159 12.57 -14.31 -3.65
C MET A 159 13.24 -13.18 -4.43
N ASN A 160 14.38 -13.43 -5.07
CA ASN A 160 15.12 -12.44 -5.87
C ASN A 160 15.89 -13.06 -7.03
N ILE A 161 16.36 -12.20 -7.93
CA ILE A 161 17.28 -12.59 -9.00
C ILE A 161 18.63 -12.95 -8.37
N PRO A 162 19.25 -14.11 -8.71
CA PRO A 162 20.51 -14.53 -8.12
C PRO A 162 21.59 -13.46 -8.17
N GLY A 163 22.21 -13.17 -7.03
CA GLY A 163 23.26 -12.13 -6.93
C GLY A 163 22.73 -10.69 -6.98
N GLY A 164 21.42 -10.47 -7.07
CA GLY A 164 20.82 -9.14 -6.98
C GLY A 164 21.08 -8.47 -5.63
N ILE A 165 20.88 -7.16 -5.58
CA ILE A 165 21.09 -6.30 -4.41
C ILE A 165 19.81 -5.51 -4.15
N ASP A 166 19.30 -5.55 -2.93
CA ASP A 166 18.18 -4.71 -2.50
C ASP A 166 18.54 -3.22 -2.60
N ALA A 167 17.72 -2.47 -3.33
CA ALA A 167 17.82 -1.03 -3.52
C ALA A 167 16.40 -0.48 -3.79
N PRO A 168 15.55 -0.31 -2.75
CA PRO A 168 14.16 0.10 -2.91
C PRO A 168 14.02 1.35 -3.79
N GLY A 169 12.94 1.46 -4.57
CA GLY A 169 12.87 2.40 -5.71
C GLY A 169 13.38 3.83 -5.48
N ALA A 170 13.01 4.49 -4.37
CA ALA A 170 13.46 5.85 -4.06
C ALA A 170 14.95 5.94 -3.66
N GLU A 171 15.54 4.83 -3.21
CA GLU A 171 16.95 4.71 -2.83
C GLU A 171 17.87 4.57 -4.06
N LEU A 172 17.35 4.23 -5.25
CA LEU A 172 18.15 3.98 -6.45
C LEU A 172 19.03 5.19 -6.82
N VAL A 173 18.45 6.37 -7.02
CA VAL A 173 19.21 7.59 -7.33
C VAL A 173 20.05 8.04 -6.14
N TYR A 174 19.65 7.68 -4.92
CA TYR A 174 20.38 8.08 -3.72
C TYR A 174 21.63 7.24 -3.46
N ARG A 175 21.62 5.94 -3.78
CA ARG A 175 22.65 4.98 -3.32
C ARG A 175 23.22 4.06 -4.39
N ALA A 176 22.65 3.97 -5.60
CA ALA A 176 23.09 2.96 -6.58
C ALA A 176 24.58 3.04 -6.94
N LYS A 177 25.18 4.22 -6.93
CA LYS A 177 26.62 4.40 -7.23
C LYS A 177 27.55 3.69 -6.23
N GLU A 178 27.07 3.39 -5.03
CA GLU A 178 27.86 2.66 -4.02
C GLU A 178 28.12 1.19 -4.40
N VAL A 179 27.36 0.65 -5.35
CA VAL A 179 27.49 -0.74 -5.80
C VAL A 179 27.82 -0.87 -7.28
N ILE A 180 27.94 0.23 -8.01
CA ILE A 180 28.30 0.27 -9.43
C ILE A 180 29.83 0.46 -9.55
N PRO A 181 30.60 -0.56 -9.98
CA PRO A 181 32.06 -0.50 -9.95
C PRO A 181 32.68 0.50 -10.93
N SER A 182 32.03 0.75 -12.07
CA SER A 182 32.51 1.68 -13.10
C SER A 182 31.37 2.23 -13.96
N ASP A 183 31.64 3.27 -14.76
CA ASP A 183 30.67 3.84 -15.70
C ASP A 183 30.31 2.87 -16.86
N ASP A 184 31.14 1.84 -17.09
CA ASP A 184 30.90 0.82 -18.12
C ASP A 184 30.01 -0.34 -17.65
N THR A 185 29.80 -0.47 -16.33
CA THR A 185 28.98 -1.53 -15.73
C THR A 185 27.53 -1.42 -16.21
N LEU A 186 26.95 -2.55 -16.67
CA LEU A 186 25.53 -2.62 -17.01
C LEU A 186 24.69 -2.62 -15.72
N VAL A 187 23.77 -1.65 -15.60
CA VAL A 187 22.84 -1.57 -14.46
C VAL A 187 21.50 -2.16 -14.88
N VAL A 188 21.05 -3.20 -14.17
CA VAL A 188 19.75 -3.83 -14.38
C VAL A 188 18.86 -3.56 -13.18
N VAL A 189 17.67 -2.99 -13.39
CA VAL A 189 16.69 -2.78 -12.33
C VAL A 189 15.60 -3.85 -12.41
N ASN A 190 15.32 -4.55 -11.32
CA ASN A 190 14.26 -5.57 -11.25
C ASN A 190 13.17 -5.21 -10.24
N CYS A 191 12.00 -5.83 -10.43
CA CYS A 191 10.98 -5.97 -9.41
C CYS A 191 10.33 -7.36 -9.52
N ALA A 192 9.08 -7.53 -9.05
CA ALA A 192 8.35 -8.79 -9.17
C ALA A 192 7.70 -8.98 -10.55
N GLY A 193 7.12 -7.90 -11.08
CA GLY A 193 6.50 -7.83 -12.41
C GLY A 193 7.18 -6.74 -13.23
N ARG A 194 6.44 -5.67 -13.58
CA ARG A 194 6.91 -4.65 -14.52
C ARG A 194 7.03 -3.24 -13.92
N THR A 195 6.01 -2.81 -13.18
CA THR A 195 5.85 -1.41 -12.72
C THR A 195 7.11 -0.82 -12.06
N ARG A 196 7.57 -1.40 -10.94
CA ARG A 196 8.69 -0.85 -10.15
C ARG A 196 10.03 -0.90 -10.90
N SER A 197 10.28 -1.91 -11.75
CA SER A 197 11.51 -1.97 -12.54
C SER A 197 11.53 -0.91 -13.64
N ILE A 198 10.39 -0.63 -14.29
CA ILE A 198 10.26 0.48 -15.25
C ILE A 198 10.54 1.81 -14.55
N ILE A 199 9.83 2.10 -13.46
CA ILE A 199 9.99 3.36 -12.72
C ILE A 199 11.42 3.53 -12.18
N GLY A 200 12.00 2.47 -11.61
CA GLY A 200 13.37 2.50 -11.10
C GLY A 200 14.42 2.67 -12.20
N CYS A 201 14.28 1.97 -13.34
CA CYS A 201 15.13 2.16 -14.51
C CYS A 201 15.04 3.59 -15.03
N GLN A 202 13.82 4.08 -15.26
CA GLN A 202 13.60 5.43 -15.75
C GLN A 202 14.04 6.51 -14.74
N SER A 203 14.04 6.22 -13.44
CA SER A 203 14.58 7.11 -12.41
C SER A 203 16.08 7.35 -12.59
N LEU A 204 16.85 6.28 -12.81
CA LEU A 204 18.29 6.37 -13.06
C LEU A 204 18.60 7.03 -14.41
N VAL A 205 17.80 6.75 -15.44
CA VAL A 205 17.90 7.42 -16.75
C VAL A 205 17.62 8.92 -16.62
N ASN A 206 16.53 9.31 -15.95
CA ASN A 206 16.16 10.71 -15.73
C ASN A 206 17.20 11.46 -14.88
N ALA A 207 17.84 10.77 -13.93
CA ALA A 207 18.93 11.32 -13.12
C ALA A 207 20.23 11.56 -13.93
N GLY A 208 20.35 10.96 -15.12
CA GLY A 208 21.54 11.04 -15.96
C GLY A 208 22.69 10.20 -15.42
N LEU A 209 22.39 9.01 -14.88
CA LEU A 209 23.43 8.02 -14.59
C LEU A 209 24.18 7.68 -15.89
N PRO A 210 25.53 7.70 -15.91
CA PRO A 210 26.30 7.51 -17.15
C PRO A 210 26.23 6.07 -17.68
N ASN A 211 25.96 5.11 -16.79
CA ASN A 211 25.85 3.70 -17.11
C ASN A 211 24.72 3.41 -18.10
N LYS A 212 24.87 2.32 -18.86
CA LYS A 212 23.72 1.70 -19.52
C LYS A 212 22.78 1.13 -18.46
N VAL A 213 21.55 1.63 -18.41
CA VAL A 213 20.50 1.16 -17.49
C VAL A 213 19.41 0.45 -18.28
N VAL A 214 18.97 -0.71 -17.79
CA VAL A 214 17.84 -1.47 -18.36
C VAL A 214 16.95 -2.02 -17.25
N ALA A 215 15.64 -2.11 -17.50
CA ALA A 215 14.72 -2.87 -16.66
C ALA A 215 14.78 -4.37 -17.01
N LEU A 216 14.80 -5.25 -16.01
CA LEU A 216 14.52 -6.67 -16.25
C LEU A 216 13.03 -6.80 -16.60
N LYS A 217 12.76 -7.20 -17.84
CA LYS A 217 11.39 -7.39 -18.33
C LYS A 217 10.69 -8.48 -17.51
N ASP A 218 9.50 -8.14 -17.02
CA ASP A 218 8.60 -8.99 -16.22
C ASP A 218 9.20 -9.50 -14.89
N GLY A 219 10.37 -8.99 -14.48
CA GLY A 219 10.92 -9.16 -13.14
C GLY A 219 11.16 -10.62 -12.73
N THR A 220 10.94 -10.92 -11.45
CA THR A 220 11.07 -12.29 -10.92
C THR A 220 10.03 -13.25 -11.49
N MET A 221 8.84 -12.75 -11.89
CA MET A 221 7.84 -13.56 -12.60
C MET A 221 8.37 -14.01 -13.96
N GLY A 222 8.88 -13.09 -14.78
CA GLY A 222 9.51 -13.40 -16.07
C GLY A 222 10.69 -14.36 -15.94
N TRP A 223 11.55 -14.15 -14.94
CA TRP A 223 12.66 -15.04 -14.63
C TRP A 223 12.18 -16.47 -14.32
N TYR A 224 11.18 -16.61 -13.46
CA TYR A 224 10.59 -17.91 -13.11
C TYR A 224 9.91 -18.58 -14.31
N LEU A 225 9.13 -17.83 -15.08
CA LEU A 225 8.44 -18.32 -16.28
C LEU A 225 9.41 -18.76 -17.39
N ALA A 226 10.62 -18.19 -17.43
CA ALA A 226 11.71 -18.63 -18.30
C ALA A 226 12.40 -19.93 -17.82
N GLY A 227 11.92 -20.55 -16.74
CA GLY A 227 12.49 -21.76 -16.14
C GLY A 227 13.78 -21.50 -15.36
N LEU A 228 14.09 -20.24 -15.04
CA LEU A 228 15.29 -19.86 -14.31
C LEU A 228 15.03 -19.87 -12.80
N LYS A 229 16.07 -20.27 -12.05
CA LYS A 229 15.97 -20.40 -10.59
C LYS A 229 16.13 -19.03 -9.92
N LEU A 230 15.17 -18.67 -9.07
CA LEU A 230 15.27 -17.54 -8.14
C LEU A 230 16.10 -17.92 -6.91
N GLU A 231 16.79 -16.93 -6.35
CA GLU A 231 17.39 -17.01 -5.01
C GLU A 231 16.32 -16.66 -3.95
N LYS A 232 16.50 -17.14 -2.71
CA LYS A 232 15.62 -16.86 -1.57
C LYS A 232 16.45 -16.62 -0.32
N GLY A 233 15.94 -15.82 0.61
CA GLY A 233 16.56 -15.54 1.90
C GLY A 233 17.76 -14.58 1.83
N ALA A 234 17.98 -13.91 0.68
CA ALA A 234 19.06 -12.96 0.54
C ALA A 234 18.81 -11.70 1.38
N THR A 235 19.91 -11.06 1.81
CA THR A 235 19.89 -9.83 2.63
C THR A 235 20.93 -8.81 2.15
N ARG A 236 21.46 -8.97 0.93
CA ARG A 236 22.37 -7.98 0.32
C ARG A 236 21.58 -6.71 0.04
N THR A 237 22.06 -5.59 0.53
CA THR A 237 21.45 -4.26 0.35
C THR A 237 22.53 -3.23 0.04
N VAL A 238 22.15 -2.14 -0.61
CA VAL A 238 23.03 -1.01 -0.88
C VAL A 238 23.50 -0.34 0.43
N ASN A 239 24.78 0.03 0.48
CA ASN A 239 25.34 0.72 1.64
C ASN A 239 24.83 2.16 1.74
N ALA A 240 25.04 2.78 2.90
CA ALA A 240 24.86 4.22 3.05
C ALA A 240 25.75 4.97 2.05
N PRO A 241 25.25 6.05 1.41
CA PRO A 241 25.99 6.74 0.38
C PRO A 241 27.13 7.57 0.95
N SER A 242 28.23 7.63 0.20
CA SER A 242 29.35 8.55 0.43
C SER A 242 28.98 9.99 0.09
N ASP A 243 29.73 10.96 0.61
CA ASP A 243 29.52 12.38 0.31
C ASP A 243 29.55 12.69 -1.20
N ASP A 244 30.41 11.99 -1.96
CA ASP A 244 30.51 12.13 -3.41
C ASP A 244 29.25 11.61 -4.13
N THR A 245 28.70 10.48 -3.67
CA THR A 245 27.43 9.95 -4.19
C THR A 245 26.27 10.88 -3.85
N ILE A 246 26.22 11.43 -2.64
CA ILE A 246 25.20 12.41 -2.23
C ILE A 246 25.30 13.67 -3.11
N ALA A 247 26.51 14.18 -3.36
CA ALA A 247 26.72 15.35 -4.20
C ALA A 247 26.22 15.12 -5.62
N TRP A 248 26.57 13.98 -6.23
CA TRP A 248 26.05 13.59 -7.55
C TRP A 248 24.52 13.47 -7.56
N ALA A 249 23.95 12.82 -6.54
CA ALA A 249 22.52 12.61 -6.44
C ALA A 249 21.76 13.94 -6.31
N LYS A 250 22.27 14.89 -5.52
CA LYS A 250 21.71 16.24 -5.39
C LYS A 250 21.69 16.99 -6.72
N ASP A 251 22.81 16.96 -7.46
CA ASP A 251 22.87 17.57 -8.79
C ASP A 251 21.90 16.91 -9.76
N ALA A 252 21.78 15.58 -9.72
CA ALA A 252 20.85 14.82 -10.53
C ALA A 252 19.39 15.18 -10.26
N VAL A 253 18.98 15.15 -8.98
CA VAL A 253 17.60 15.50 -8.62
C VAL A 253 17.29 16.98 -8.83
N GLY A 254 18.29 17.85 -8.86
CA GLY A 254 18.13 19.25 -9.28
C GLY A 254 17.66 19.36 -10.74
N ARG A 255 18.31 18.62 -11.65
CA ARG A 255 17.89 18.54 -13.07
C ARG A 255 16.52 17.90 -13.24
N VAL A 256 16.26 16.81 -12.53
CA VAL A 256 14.95 16.14 -12.51
C VAL A 256 13.87 17.09 -12.00
N SER A 257 14.14 17.81 -10.91
CA SER A 257 13.21 18.80 -10.33
C SER A 257 12.87 19.89 -11.33
N GLN A 258 13.87 20.41 -12.05
CA GLN A 258 13.64 21.41 -13.09
C GLN A 258 12.80 20.87 -14.25
N ARG A 259 13.08 19.64 -14.71
CA ARG A 259 12.38 19.01 -15.84
C ARG A 259 10.91 18.76 -15.53
N PHE A 260 10.60 18.29 -14.33
CA PHE A 260 9.25 17.87 -13.93
C PHE A 260 8.51 18.90 -13.06
N GLY A 261 9.12 20.05 -12.78
CA GLY A 261 8.48 21.11 -12.00
C GLY A 261 8.30 20.78 -10.52
N VAL A 262 9.23 20.03 -9.92
CA VAL A 262 9.18 19.74 -8.46
C VAL A 262 9.34 21.05 -7.69
N ARG A 263 8.34 21.34 -6.86
CA ARG A 263 8.30 22.54 -6.01
C ARG A 263 8.83 22.23 -4.62
N SER A 264 9.33 23.26 -3.96
CA SER A 264 9.76 23.20 -2.57
C SER A 264 8.89 24.11 -1.71
N VAL A 265 8.83 23.83 -0.40
CA VAL A 265 8.09 24.63 0.58
C VAL A 265 8.90 24.77 1.87
N ASP A 266 8.93 25.96 2.44
CA ASP A 266 9.54 26.17 3.75
C ASP A 266 8.69 25.59 4.89
N LYS A 267 9.33 25.31 6.04
CA LYS A 267 8.66 24.71 7.20
C LYS A 267 7.49 25.54 7.74
N ALA A 268 7.60 26.87 7.78
CA ALA A 268 6.56 27.71 8.35
C ALA A 268 5.28 27.68 7.50
N THR A 269 5.44 27.67 6.18
CA THR A 269 4.35 27.51 5.22
C THR A 269 3.73 26.12 5.31
N ALA A 270 4.55 25.06 5.39
CA ALA A 270 4.06 23.69 5.56
C ALA A 270 3.28 23.49 6.87
N ASP A 271 3.76 24.04 7.98
CA ASP A 271 3.06 24.00 9.28
C ASP A 271 1.72 24.75 9.20
N GLY A 272 1.67 25.88 8.49
CA GLY A 272 0.43 26.62 8.24
C GLY A 272 -0.58 25.81 7.42
N TRP A 273 -0.11 25.03 6.44
CA TRP A 273 -0.94 24.14 5.63
C TRP A 273 -1.46 22.93 6.41
N LEU A 274 -0.67 22.38 7.33
CA LEU A 274 -1.10 21.27 8.20
C LEU A 274 -2.15 21.72 9.24
N ALA A 275 -2.15 23.01 9.61
CA ALA A 275 -3.16 23.59 10.49
C ALA A 275 -4.45 24.02 9.77
N ASP A 276 -4.42 24.15 8.44
CA ASP A 276 -5.56 24.55 7.62
C ASP A 276 -6.50 23.36 7.39
N THR A 277 -7.73 23.46 7.89
CA THR A 277 -8.76 22.40 7.77
C THR A 277 -9.62 22.54 6.50
N SER A 278 -9.43 23.59 5.71
CA SER A 278 -10.18 23.82 4.47
C SER A 278 -9.68 22.98 3.28
N ARG A 279 -8.47 22.42 3.39
CA ARG A 279 -7.79 21.60 2.37
C ARG A 279 -7.06 20.45 3.06
N THR A 280 -6.93 19.33 2.38
CA THR A 280 -6.15 18.20 2.88
C THR A 280 -4.67 18.42 2.58
N THR A 281 -3.82 18.36 3.62
CA THR A 281 -2.36 18.37 3.47
C THR A 281 -1.77 17.12 4.12
N PHE A 282 -1.05 16.31 3.33
CA PHE A 282 -0.23 15.20 3.83
C PHE A 282 1.21 15.65 4.02
N LEU A 283 1.80 15.38 5.19
CA LEU A 283 3.25 15.39 5.39
C LEU A 283 3.73 13.94 5.41
N ILE A 284 4.58 13.55 4.46
CA ILE A 284 4.97 12.15 4.26
C ILE A 284 6.48 12.01 4.27
N ASP A 285 7.00 11.24 5.23
CA ASP A 285 8.39 10.79 5.26
C ASP A 285 8.58 9.61 4.31
N VAL A 286 9.48 9.78 3.34
CA VAL A 286 9.72 8.83 2.25
C VAL A 286 10.97 7.96 2.42
N ARG A 287 11.61 8.03 3.60
CA ARG A 287 12.83 7.27 3.93
C ARG A 287 12.51 5.80 4.25
N SER A 288 13.54 5.06 4.63
CA SER A 288 13.40 3.67 5.07
C SER A 288 12.62 3.55 6.40
N PRO A 289 12.07 2.36 6.72
CA PRO A 289 11.35 2.15 7.98
C PRO A 289 12.25 2.34 9.20
N GLU A 290 13.52 1.95 9.08
CA GLU A 290 14.52 2.11 10.13
C GLU A 290 14.84 3.58 10.36
N GLU A 291 15.00 4.36 9.30
CA GLU A 291 15.27 5.80 9.38
C GLU A 291 14.09 6.57 9.97
N TYR A 292 12.86 6.24 9.57
CA TYR A 292 11.65 6.80 10.17
C TYR A 292 11.59 6.46 11.67
N ALA A 293 11.74 5.18 12.03
CA ALA A 293 11.62 4.75 13.42
C ALA A 293 12.72 5.31 14.33
N ALA A 294 13.91 5.57 13.79
CA ALA A 294 15.00 6.19 14.52
C ALA A 294 14.74 7.66 14.86
N GLY A 295 13.95 8.37 14.05
CA GLY A 295 13.58 9.76 14.28
C GLY A 295 12.90 10.38 13.06
N HIS A 296 11.69 10.92 13.23
CA HIS A 296 10.90 11.56 12.18
C HIS A 296 10.22 12.84 12.67
N LEU A 297 9.75 13.66 11.73
CA LEU A 297 9.01 14.88 12.06
C LEU A 297 7.68 14.54 12.76
N PRO A 298 7.29 15.27 13.81
CA PRO A 298 6.04 15.03 14.52
C PRO A 298 4.83 15.09 13.60
N GLY A 299 3.97 14.07 13.69
CA GLY A 299 2.76 13.96 12.86
C GLY A 299 3.00 13.67 11.38
N ALA A 300 4.24 13.41 10.95
CA ALA A 300 4.50 12.91 9.61
C ALA A 300 3.88 11.52 9.42
N ALA A 301 3.17 11.32 8.32
CA ALA A 301 2.85 9.99 7.83
C ALA A 301 4.11 9.31 7.28
N TYR A 302 4.06 7.99 7.16
CA TYR A 302 5.16 7.19 6.63
C TYR A 302 4.75 6.46 5.36
N ALA A 303 5.49 6.70 4.28
CA ALA A 303 5.35 5.97 3.02
C ALA A 303 6.68 5.98 2.26
N PRO A 304 7.47 4.89 2.28
CA PRO A 304 8.72 4.82 1.54
C PRO A 304 8.54 5.24 0.09
N GLY A 305 9.41 6.10 -0.43
CA GLY A 305 9.12 6.79 -1.70
C GLY A 305 8.80 5.84 -2.86
N GLY A 306 9.51 4.70 -2.97
CA GLY A 306 9.21 3.68 -3.98
C GLY A 306 7.83 3.04 -3.82
N GLN A 307 7.39 2.84 -2.58
CA GLN A 307 6.06 2.31 -2.27
C GLN A 307 4.96 3.37 -2.43
N LEU A 308 5.24 4.63 -2.10
CA LEU A 308 4.33 5.74 -2.35
C LEU A 308 4.02 5.90 -3.84
N VAL A 309 5.00 5.69 -4.72
CA VAL A 309 4.78 5.69 -6.18
C VAL A 309 4.09 4.40 -6.64
N GLN A 310 4.46 3.23 -6.12
CA GLN A 310 3.88 1.93 -6.51
C GLN A 310 2.42 1.76 -6.06
N ALA A 311 2.02 2.41 -4.97
CA ALA A 311 0.75 2.17 -4.28
C ALA A 311 0.22 3.47 -3.68
N THR A 312 0.14 4.55 -4.48
CA THR A 312 -0.22 5.88 -3.98
C THR A 312 -1.57 5.89 -3.24
N ASP A 313 -2.53 5.12 -3.74
CA ASP A 313 -3.86 4.90 -3.17
C ASP A 313 -3.84 4.21 -1.78
N THR A 314 -2.74 3.55 -1.40
CA THR A 314 -2.55 2.98 -0.05
C THR A 314 -2.09 4.01 0.98
N TYR A 315 -1.66 5.19 0.55
CA TYR A 315 -1.12 6.23 1.43
C TYR A 315 -1.88 7.56 1.35
N VAL A 316 -2.51 7.85 0.20
CA VAL A 316 -3.19 9.12 -0.07
C VAL A 316 -4.60 8.82 -0.57
N GLY A 317 -5.59 8.89 0.34
CA GLY A 317 -6.99 8.60 0.06
C GLY A 317 -7.81 9.78 -0.48
N VAL A 318 -7.25 10.99 -0.45
CA VAL A 318 -7.90 12.22 -0.92
C VAL A 318 -7.28 12.66 -2.23
N LEU A 319 -8.04 12.58 -3.31
CA LEU A 319 -7.62 13.05 -4.62
C LEU A 319 -7.53 14.59 -4.61
N LYS A 320 -6.53 15.13 -5.33
CA LYS A 320 -6.25 16.59 -5.42
C LYS A 320 -5.78 17.22 -4.09
N ALA A 321 -5.52 16.40 -3.07
CA ALA A 321 -4.88 16.85 -1.84
C ALA A 321 -3.48 17.41 -2.10
N ARG A 322 -3.04 18.24 -1.15
CA ARG A 322 -1.65 18.68 -1.10
C ARG A 322 -0.77 17.60 -0.45
N ILE A 323 0.39 17.33 -1.04
CA ILE A 323 1.38 16.37 -0.56
C ILE A 323 2.71 17.10 -0.33
N VAL A 324 3.24 17.04 0.89
CA VAL A 324 4.57 17.52 1.27
C VAL A 324 5.42 16.30 1.61
N LEU A 325 6.49 16.09 0.84
CA LEU A 325 7.42 14.98 1.03
C LEU A 325 8.65 15.45 1.79
N VAL A 326 9.14 14.59 2.69
CA VAL A 326 10.36 14.84 3.47
C VAL A 326 11.29 13.63 3.46
N ASP A 327 12.59 13.91 3.35
CA ASP A 327 13.69 13.02 3.70
C ASP A 327 14.82 13.87 4.35
N ASP A 328 16.02 13.29 4.49
CA ASP A 328 17.18 13.92 5.13
C ASP A 328 18.00 14.83 4.21
N VAL A 329 18.08 14.52 2.91
CA VAL A 329 18.96 15.23 1.96
C VAL A 329 18.26 15.68 0.66
N GLU A 330 16.95 15.62 0.62
CA GLU A 330 16.03 16.00 -0.46
C GLU A 330 16.10 15.14 -1.73
N VAL A 331 16.94 14.10 -1.78
CA VAL A 331 17.10 13.25 -2.97
C VAL A 331 15.90 12.34 -3.20
N ARG A 332 15.50 11.58 -2.18
CA ARG A 332 14.40 10.61 -2.24
C ARG A 332 13.07 11.35 -2.36
N ALA A 333 12.92 12.44 -1.61
CA ALA A 333 11.74 13.30 -1.68
C ALA A 333 11.57 13.92 -3.07
N ARG A 334 12.62 14.47 -3.69
CA ARG A 334 12.54 15.06 -5.05
C ARG A 334 12.26 14.03 -6.13
N MET A 335 12.90 12.86 -6.07
CA MET A 335 12.62 11.78 -7.02
C MET A 335 11.17 11.30 -6.90
N THR A 336 10.69 11.08 -5.68
CA THR A 336 9.31 10.67 -5.41
C THR A 336 8.31 11.73 -5.89
N ALA A 337 8.57 13.00 -5.60
CA ALA A 337 7.74 14.11 -6.04
C ALA A 337 7.65 14.19 -7.57
N SER A 338 8.77 13.97 -8.28
CA SER A 338 8.79 13.98 -9.74
C SER A 338 7.86 12.93 -10.34
N TRP A 339 7.71 11.78 -9.69
CA TRP A 339 6.80 10.73 -10.14
C TRP A 339 5.35 11.04 -9.81
N LEU A 340 5.05 11.52 -8.61
CA LEU A 340 3.68 11.92 -8.25
C LEU A 340 3.15 13.03 -9.18
N ILE A 341 3.99 14.00 -9.54
CA ILE A 341 3.64 15.05 -10.51
C ILE A 341 3.32 14.45 -11.88
N GLN A 342 4.15 13.51 -12.36
CA GLN A 342 3.89 12.80 -13.63
C GLN A 342 2.65 11.90 -13.57
N MET A 343 2.26 11.42 -12.38
CA MET A 343 0.99 10.72 -12.15
C MET A 343 -0.23 11.65 -12.13
N GLY A 344 -0.03 12.97 -12.25
CA GLY A 344 -1.10 13.97 -12.27
C GLY A 344 -1.43 14.56 -10.90
N TRP A 345 -0.58 14.36 -9.88
CA TRP A 345 -0.72 15.10 -8.62
C TRP A 345 -0.17 16.52 -8.80
N GLU A 346 -1.06 17.51 -8.77
CA GLU A 346 -0.68 18.90 -9.03
C GLU A 346 0.04 19.53 -7.83
N ASP A 347 -0.45 19.28 -6.61
CA ASP A 347 0.01 19.90 -5.38
C ASP A 347 1.03 19.07 -4.60
N VAL A 348 2.17 18.79 -5.23
CA VAL A 348 3.31 18.08 -4.62
C VAL A 348 4.48 19.02 -4.33
N TYR A 349 5.00 18.94 -3.12
CA TYR A 349 6.09 19.78 -2.62
C TYR A 349 7.13 18.95 -1.87
N VAL A 350 8.39 19.39 -1.88
CA VAL A 350 9.47 18.88 -1.02
C VAL A 350 9.74 19.88 0.10
N LEU A 351 9.79 19.41 1.34
CA LEU A 351 10.09 20.25 2.50
C LEU A 351 11.55 20.72 2.45
N GLU A 352 11.75 22.04 2.41
CA GLU A 352 13.09 22.66 2.36
C GLU A 352 13.85 22.43 3.67
N GLY A 353 15.09 21.97 3.55
CA GLY A 353 15.93 21.65 4.71
C GLY A 353 15.63 20.28 5.33
N GLY A 354 14.77 19.48 4.70
CA GLY A 354 14.45 18.12 5.13
C GLY A 354 13.87 18.07 6.54
N LEU A 355 14.43 17.20 7.39
CA LEU A 355 14.02 17.07 8.78
C LEU A 355 14.41 18.29 9.66
N GLY A 356 15.41 19.07 9.23
CA GLY A 356 15.94 20.21 9.97
C GLY A 356 16.41 19.87 11.39
N ASP A 357 16.44 20.90 12.25
CA ASP A 357 16.66 20.77 13.68
C ASP A 357 15.31 20.91 14.41
N GLY A 358 14.88 19.89 15.16
CA GLY A 358 13.59 19.94 15.83
C GLY A 358 13.35 18.74 16.75
N PRO A 359 12.23 18.74 17.51
CA PRO A 359 11.83 17.54 18.21
C PRO A 359 11.48 16.47 17.17
N PHE A 360 12.03 15.26 17.35
CA PHE A 360 11.67 14.10 16.56
C PHE A 360 10.79 13.16 17.36
N GLU A 361 9.81 12.57 16.70
CA GLU A 361 9.11 11.38 17.18
C GLU A 361 9.94 10.14 16.82
N THR A 362 9.78 9.06 17.59
CA THR A 362 10.53 7.80 17.39
C THR A 362 9.57 6.62 17.46
N GLY A 363 9.97 5.49 16.89
CA GLY A 363 9.17 4.28 16.77
C GLY A 363 8.48 4.13 15.41
N PRO A 364 7.93 2.94 15.12
CA PRO A 364 7.28 2.67 13.85
C PRO A 364 6.01 3.52 13.68
N TYR A 365 5.61 3.74 12.42
CA TYR A 365 4.36 4.43 12.13
C TYR A 365 3.15 3.64 12.67
N ALA A 366 2.45 4.23 13.62
CA ALA A 366 1.27 3.66 14.25
C ALA A 366 0.28 4.78 14.59
N PRO A 367 -0.60 5.17 13.65
CA PRO A 367 -1.56 6.23 13.90
C PRO A 367 -2.55 5.81 15.01
N PRO A 368 -2.98 6.76 15.86
CA PRO A 368 -3.92 6.46 16.93
C PRO A 368 -5.29 6.07 16.37
N VAL A 369 -5.97 5.15 17.06
CA VAL A 369 -7.33 4.69 16.71
C VAL A 369 -8.21 4.85 17.94
N PRO A 370 -8.77 6.06 18.18
CA PRO A 370 -9.53 6.36 19.39
C PRO A 370 -10.68 5.40 19.68
N GLU A 371 -11.32 4.86 18.65
CA GLU A 371 -12.39 3.87 18.77
C GLU A 371 -11.90 2.56 19.38
N ALA A 372 -10.68 2.13 19.03
CA ALA A 372 -10.06 0.94 19.59
C ALA A 372 -9.64 1.19 21.05
N ASP A 373 -9.11 2.39 21.35
CA ASP A 373 -8.69 2.78 22.70
C ASP A 373 -9.90 2.95 23.65
N ALA A 374 -11.03 3.41 23.13
CA ALA A 374 -12.27 3.59 23.87
C ALA A 374 -13.05 2.29 24.10
N ALA A 375 -12.71 1.21 23.38
CA ALA A 375 -13.36 -0.09 23.55
C ALA A 375 -13.05 -0.66 24.94
N ALA A 376 -14.06 -0.65 25.83
CA ALA A 376 -13.98 -1.25 27.15
C ALA A 376 -14.08 -2.78 27.03
N VAL A 377 -12.93 -3.43 26.83
CA VAL A 377 -12.84 -4.88 26.61
C VAL A 377 -11.91 -5.51 27.64
N ASP A 378 -12.33 -6.65 28.18
CA ASP A 378 -11.49 -7.45 29.06
C ASP A 378 -10.32 -8.03 28.26
N THR A 379 -9.21 -8.31 28.92
CA THR A 379 -8.04 -8.92 28.30
C THR A 379 -7.72 -10.27 28.92
N VAL A 380 -7.02 -11.10 28.16
CA VAL A 380 -6.49 -12.38 28.62
C VAL A 380 -5.05 -12.51 28.16
N THR A 381 -4.17 -13.00 29.03
CA THR A 381 -2.79 -13.34 28.67
C THR A 381 -2.73 -14.69 27.96
N ALA A 382 -1.62 -14.98 27.28
CA ALA A 382 -1.40 -16.29 26.66
C ALA A 382 -1.45 -17.44 27.69
N ALA A 383 -0.98 -17.21 28.93
CA ALA A 383 -1.01 -18.23 29.99
C ALA A 383 -2.44 -18.50 30.49
N GLU A 384 -3.25 -17.44 30.66
CA GLU A 384 -4.65 -17.58 31.06
C GLU A 384 -5.48 -18.21 29.94
N LEU A 385 -5.24 -17.86 28.67
CA LEU A 385 -5.91 -18.49 27.53
C LEU A 385 -5.63 -20.01 27.48
N LYS A 386 -4.39 -20.44 27.77
CA LYS A 386 -4.05 -21.87 27.85
C LYS A 386 -4.82 -22.64 28.93
N ALA A 387 -5.23 -21.94 29.99
CA ALA A 387 -5.98 -22.52 31.11
C ALA A 387 -7.50 -22.34 30.97
N LEU A 388 -7.96 -21.65 29.93
CA LEU A 388 -9.37 -21.32 29.73
C LEU A 388 -10.05 -22.43 28.91
N ASP A 389 -10.81 -23.29 29.59
CA ASP A 389 -11.57 -24.35 28.94
C ASP A 389 -12.84 -23.80 28.26
N GLY A 390 -13.13 -24.30 27.05
CA GLY A 390 -14.40 -24.04 26.34
C GLY A 390 -14.51 -22.67 25.67
N ALA A 391 -13.44 -21.88 25.61
CA ALA A 391 -13.45 -20.61 24.88
C ALA A 391 -13.41 -20.81 23.37
N LEU A 392 -14.18 -19.99 22.64
CA LEU A 392 -14.04 -19.83 21.20
C LEU A 392 -12.95 -18.79 20.92
N VAL A 393 -11.85 -19.20 20.29
CA VAL A 393 -10.79 -18.28 19.87
C VAL A 393 -11.05 -17.85 18.43
N LEU A 394 -11.24 -16.55 18.19
CA LEU A 394 -11.37 -15.96 16.86
C LEU A 394 -10.06 -15.29 16.46
N ASP A 395 -9.51 -15.65 15.31
CA ASP A 395 -8.33 -15.01 14.73
C ASP A 395 -8.73 -14.16 13.52
N LEU A 396 -8.53 -12.85 13.63
CA LEU A 396 -8.87 -11.85 12.61
C LEU A 396 -7.65 -11.43 11.78
N SER A 397 -6.54 -12.16 11.87
CA SER A 397 -5.44 -12.01 10.91
C SER A 397 -5.95 -12.31 9.51
N ASN A 398 -5.36 -11.68 8.48
CA ASN A 398 -5.71 -12.03 7.10
C ASN A 398 -5.44 -13.51 6.78
N SER A 399 -6.14 -14.04 5.79
CA SER A 399 -6.19 -15.47 5.46
C SER A 399 -4.82 -16.06 5.13
N VAL A 400 -3.93 -15.29 4.48
CA VAL A 400 -2.54 -15.68 4.20
C VAL A 400 -1.75 -15.87 5.50
N LYS A 401 -1.83 -14.91 6.42
CA LYS A 401 -1.13 -14.96 7.71
C LYS A 401 -1.68 -16.06 8.61
N TYR A 402 -2.99 -16.22 8.67
CA TYR A 402 -3.64 -17.31 9.41
C TYR A 402 -3.20 -18.67 8.86
N ARG A 403 -3.26 -18.86 7.53
CA ARG A 403 -2.86 -20.12 6.87
C ARG A 403 -1.42 -20.50 7.17
N LYS A 404 -0.50 -19.53 7.17
CA LYS A 404 0.93 -19.75 7.45
C LYS A 404 1.19 -20.19 8.89
N GLY A 405 0.38 -19.75 9.84
CA GLY A 405 0.51 -20.11 11.25
C GLY A 405 -0.46 -19.31 12.12
N HIS A 406 -1.31 -20.00 12.87
CA HIS A 406 -2.30 -19.45 13.78
C HIS A 406 -2.35 -20.22 15.10
N ILE A 407 -3.01 -19.66 16.11
CA ILE A 407 -3.21 -20.30 17.42
C ILE A 407 -3.96 -21.62 17.23
N ALA A 408 -3.41 -22.74 17.72
CA ALA A 408 -4.05 -24.05 17.55
C ALA A 408 -5.50 -24.04 18.07
N GLY A 409 -6.44 -24.54 17.25
CA GLY A 409 -7.87 -24.55 17.55
C GLY A 409 -8.61 -23.22 17.36
N SER A 410 -7.93 -22.10 17.05
CA SER A 410 -8.61 -20.85 16.73
C SER A 410 -9.36 -20.95 15.40
N LYS A 411 -10.44 -20.19 15.24
CA LYS A 411 -11.18 -20.07 13.99
C LYS A 411 -10.86 -18.77 13.28
N TRP A 412 -10.56 -18.84 12.00
CA TRP A 412 -10.42 -17.65 11.17
C TRP A 412 -11.75 -16.96 10.94
N ALA A 413 -11.81 -15.63 11.08
CA ALA A 413 -13.01 -14.84 10.83
C ALA A 413 -12.68 -13.48 10.20
N ILE A 414 -13.66 -12.88 9.54
CA ILE A 414 -13.59 -11.54 8.96
C ILE A 414 -14.49 -10.63 9.78
N ARG A 415 -13.96 -9.49 10.25
CA ARG A 415 -14.67 -8.59 11.17
C ARG A 415 -15.98 -8.09 10.57
N SER A 416 -15.97 -7.65 9.31
CA SER A 416 -17.14 -7.07 8.62
C SER A 416 -18.31 -8.05 8.49
N THR A 417 -18.05 -9.36 8.54
CA THR A 417 -19.06 -10.42 8.34
C THR A 417 -19.42 -11.20 9.61
N LEU A 418 -18.84 -10.87 10.78
CA LEU A 418 -19.10 -11.56 12.05
C LEU A 418 -20.59 -11.74 12.35
N ALA A 419 -21.40 -10.70 12.12
CA ALA A 419 -22.84 -10.73 12.38
C ALA A 419 -23.61 -11.75 11.52
N ARG A 420 -23.09 -12.05 10.33
CA ARG A 420 -23.67 -12.98 9.35
C ARG A 420 -23.17 -14.40 9.60
N ASP A 421 -21.87 -14.55 9.81
CA ASP A 421 -21.18 -15.84 9.72
C ASP A 421 -21.02 -16.54 11.08
N LEU A 422 -21.03 -15.79 12.19
CA LEU A 422 -20.89 -16.37 13.53
C LEU A 422 -22.20 -17.00 14.01
N ASP A 423 -22.13 -18.22 14.54
CA ASP A 423 -23.27 -18.90 15.14
C ASP A 423 -23.83 -18.10 16.32
N ARG A 424 -25.10 -17.68 16.24
CA ARG A 424 -25.79 -16.93 17.28
C ARG A 424 -25.80 -17.66 18.63
N ALA A 425 -25.79 -19.00 18.64
CA ALA A 425 -25.69 -19.77 19.87
C ALA A 425 -24.32 -19.61 20.55
N ALA A 426 -23.25 -19.48 19.76
CA ALA A 426 -21.89 -19.24 20.26
C ALA A 426 -21.70 -17.79 20.75
N VAL A 427 -22.47 -16.83 20.23
CA VAL A 427 -22.43 -15.43 20.70
C VAL A 427 -22.96 -15.32 22.13
N GLY A 428 -23.93 -16.12 22.57
CA GLY A 428 -24.63 -15.90 23.84
C GLY A 428 -23.81 -16.15 25.12
N ASP A 429 -23.40 -17.40 25.37
CA ASP A 429 -22.87 -17.84 26.67
C ASP A 429 -21.43 -18.40 26.60
N THR A 430 -20.90 -18.60 25.40
CA THR A 430 -19.52 -19.10 25.22
C THR A 430 -18.53 -17.95 25.39
N PRO A 431 -17.47 -18.09 26.23
CA PRO A 431 -16.39 -17.11 26.27
C PRO A 431 -15.72 -16.99 24.91
N ILE A 432 -15.61 -15.78 24.38
CA ILE A 432 -14.94 -15.50 23.10
C ILE A 432 -13.62 -14.79 23.36
N VAL A 433 -12.54 -15.31 22.81
CA VAL A 433 -11.23 -14.65 22.83
C VAL A 433 -10.86 -14.22 21.42
N VAL A 434 -10.67 -12.92 21.24
CA VAL A 434 -10.30 -12.32 19.95
C VAL A 434 -8.79 -12.12 19.89
N SER A 435 -8.19 -12.54 18.79
CA SER A 435 -6.77 -12.34 18.49
C SER A 435 -6.62 -11.85 17.05
N SER A 436 -5.56 -11.10 16.79
CA SER A 436 -5.08 -10.76 15.45
C SER A 436 -3.61 -10.34 15.56
N ARG A 437 -3.02 -9.88 14.46
CA ARG A 437 -1.68 -9.28 14.47
C ARG A 437 -1.67 -7.78 14.80
N ASP A 438 -2.84 -7.15 14.91
CA ASP A 438 -3.00 -5.76 15.29
C ASP A 438 -4.00 -5.67 16.45
N ASP A 439 -3.52 -5.36 17.65
CA ASP A 439 -4.36 -5.30 18.86
C ASP A 439 -5.58 -4.38 18.67
N ARG A 440 -5.45 -3.32 17.87
CA ARG A 440 -6.54 -2.37 17.57
C ARG A 440 -7.70 -3.07 16.87
N LEU A 441 -7.41 -3.95 15.91
CA LEU A 441 -8.43 -4.73 15.20
C LEU A 441 -9.16 -5.68 16.17
N SER A 442 -8.41 -6.33 17.07
CA SER A 442 -8.99 -7.23 18.06
C SER A 442 -9.94 -6.51 19.02
N ARG A 443 -9.58 -5.29 19.46
CA ARG A 443 -10.42 -4.45 20.33
C ARG A 443 -11.70 -3.99 19.65
N LEU A 444 -11.59 -3.50 18.42
CA LEU A 444 -12.74 -3.07 17.63
C LEU A 444 -13.74 -4.23 17.42
N ALA A 445 -13.24 -5.40 17.00
CA ALA A 445 -14.07 -6.58 16.83
C ALA A 445 -14.67 -7.10 18.14
N ALA A 446 -13.96 -6.97 19.27
CA ALA A 446 -14.52 -7.30 20.57
C ALA A 446 -15.71 -6.39 20.93
N GLY A 447 -15.62 -5.09 20.61
CA GLY A 447 -16.76 -4.17 20.71
C GLY A 447 -17.95 -4.59 19.84
N ASP A 448 -17.69 -5.00 18.60
CA ASP A 448 -18.74 -5.49 17.69
C ASP A 448 -19.42 -6.76 18.23
N LEU A 449 -18.67 -7.70 18.80
CA LEU A 449 -19.21 -8.92 19.40
C LEU A 449 -20.10 -8.63 20.62
N LEU A 450 -19.70 -7.68 21.47
CA LEU A 450 -20.54 -7.22 22.59
C LEU A 450 -21.84 -6.60 22.07
N ALA A 451 -21.78 -5.80 21.01
CA ALA A 451 -22.97 -5.23 20.36
C ALA A 451 -23.88 -6.29 19.71
N LEU A 452 -23.31 -7.42 19.28
CA LEU A 452 -24.05 -8.59 18.79
C LEU A 452 -24.68 -9.44 19.92
N GLY A 453 -24.40 -9.11 21.18
CA GLY A 453 -24.99 -9.75 22.35
C GLY A 453 -24.07 -10.73 23.09
N ALA A 454 -22.76 -10.73 22.78
CA ALA A 454 -21.81 -11.52 23.54
C ALA A 454 -21.64 -11.04 24.97
N LYS A 455 -21.52 -11.98 25.90
CA LYS A 455 -21.47 -11.69 27.35
C LYS A 455 -20.07 -11.75 27.95
N ASP A 456 -19.18 -12.55 27.39
CA ASP A 456 -17.79 -12.69 27.83
C ASP A 456 -16.88 -12.63 26.59
N VAL A 457 -16.34 -11.45 26.31
CA VAL A 457 -15.44 -11.20 25.18
C VAL A 457 -14.14 -10.65 25.72
N ARG A 458 -13.02 -11.29 25.36
CA ARG A 458 -11.68 -10.90 25.81
C ARG A 458 -10.74 -10.74 24.63
N VAL A 459 -9.79 -9.82 24.73
CA VAL A 459 -8.71 -9.65 23.75
C VAL A 459 -7.44 -10.33 24.25
N LEU A 460 -6.80 -11.13 23.39
CA LEU A 460 -5.51 -11.72 23.70
C LEU A 460 -4.43 -10.64 23.74
N THR A 461 -3.85 -10.41 24.92
CA THR A 461 -2.83 -9.38 25.13
C THR A 461 -1.58 -9.69 24.32
N GLY A 462 -1.18 -8.77 23.44
CA GLY A 462 -0.05 -8.95 22.52
C GLY A 462 -0.32 -9.94 21.38
N GLY A 463 -1.58 -10.38 21.22
CA GLY A 463 -2.07 -11.17 20.11
C GLY A 463 -1.26 -12.44 19.82
N HIS A 464 -1.14 -12.73 18.52
CA HIS A 464 -0.41 -13.89 18.01
C HIS A 464 1.05 -13.94 18.50
N ASP A 465 1.76 -12.82 18.51
CA ASP A 465 3.19 -12.80 18.83
C ASP A 465 3.44 -13.14 20.30
N ALA A 466 2.60 -12.64 21.21
CA ALA A 466 2.66 -13.02 22.62
C ALA A 466 2.32 -14.50 22.85
N TRP A 467 1.39 -15.07 22.08
CA TRP A 467 1.11 -16.51 22.12
C TRP A 467 2.32 -17.35 21.72
N VAL A 468 2.99 -16.98 20.63
CA VAL A 468 4.22 -17.63 20.16
C VAL A 468 5.33 -17.50 21.19
N ALA A 469 5.55 -16.29 21.73
CA ALA A 469 6.56 -16.04 22.76
C ALA A 469 6.32 -16.87 24.04
N ALA A 470 5.06 -17.15 24.38
CA ALA A 470 4.68 -18.00 25.49
C ALA A 470 4.80 -19.51 25.18
N GLY A 471 5.33 -19.91 24.02
CA GLY A 471 5.42 -21.31 23.59
C GLY A 471 4.04 -21.93 23.35
N GLY A 472 3.07 -21.15 22.88
CA GLY A 472 1.76 -21.63 22.49
C GLY A 472 1.80 -22.54 21.25
N ALA A 473 0.89 -23.51 21.19
CA ALA A 473 0.78 -24.39 20.03
C ALA A 473 0.24 -23.63 18.81
N LEU A 474 0.77 -23.92 17.63
CA LEU A 474 0.32 -23.35 16.37
C LEU A 474 -0.19 -24.43 15.43
N GLU A 475 -1.18 -24.08 14.61
CA GLU A 475 -1.67 -24.86 13.49
C GLU A 475 -1.47 -24.08 12.17
N THR A 476 -1.63 -24.77 11.05
CA THR A 476 -1.49 -24.21 9.69
C THR A 476 -2.69 -24.64 8.83
N GLY A 477 -2.94 -23.95 7.74
CA GLY A 477 -4.13 -24.17 6.90
C GLY A 477 -5.26 -23.20 7.22
N LEU A 478 -6.36 -23.29 6.46
CA LEU A 478 -7.50 -22.37 6.54
C LEU A 478 -8.84 -23.11 6.77
N GLU A 479 -8.78 -24.39 7.11
CA GLU A 479 -9.95 -25.27 7.22
C GLU A 479 -10.85 -24.90 8.41
N ASN A 480 -10.26 -24.39 9.50
CA ASN A 480 -10.99 -23.99 10.70
C ASN A 480 -11.42 -22.52 10.59
N THR A 481 -12.56 -22.26 9.94
CA THR A 481 -13.04 -20.90 9.70
C THR A 481 -14.52 -20.73 10.04
N VAL A 482 -14.88 -19.49 10.40
CA VAL A 482 -16.24 -18.99 10.49
C VAL A 482 -16.66 -18.36 9.15
N ALA A 483 -15.73 -17.69 8.47
CA ALA A 483 -15.99 -17.01 7.19
C ALA A 483 -16.11 -18.03 6.03
N PRO A 484 -16.87 -17.71 4.97
CA PRO A 484 -16.98 -18.59 3.80
C PRO A 484 -15.63 -18.73 3.07
N LEU A 485 -15.46 -19.89 2.42
CA LEU A 485 -14.37 -20.13 1.47
C LEU A 485 -14.92 -20.16 0.02
N PRO A 486 -14.16 -19.72 -0.98
CA PRO A 486 -12.80 -19.16 -0.88
C PRO A 486 -12.77 -17.82 -0.15
N ALA A 487 -11.69 -17.58 0.59
CA ALA A 487 -11.48 -16.34 1.33
C ALA A 487 -11.44 -15.14 0.38
N ASP A 488 -12.15 -14.07 0.75
CA ASP A 488 -12.28 -12.83 -0.02
C ASP A 488 -11.74 -11.60 0.73
N ASP A 489 -11.08 -11.82 1.87
CA ASP A 489 -10.43 -10.77 2.67
C ASP A 489 -9.26 -10.09 1.94
N LEU A 490 -8.62 -10.81 1.02
CA LEU A 490 -7.47 -10.36 0.24
C LEU A 490 -7.62 -10.61 -1.25
N TYR A 491 -7.01 -9.75 -2.06
CA TYR A 491 -6.75 -10.04 -3.46
C TYR A 491 -5.41 -10.76 -3.62
N PHE A 492 -5.46 -12.08 -3.81
CA PHE A 492 -4.25 -12.92 -3.89
C PHE A 492 -3.38 -12.55 -5.09
N LYS A 493 -2.14 -12.11 -4.80
CA LYS A 493 -1.10 -11.93 -5.83
C LYS A 493 -0.79 -13.26 -6.49
N PRO A 494 -0.26 -13.29 -7.73
CA PRO A 494 -0.01 -14.54 -8.45
C PRO A 494 0.78 -15.58 -7.66
N TYR A 495 1.78 -15.14 -6.90
CA TYR A 495 2.67 -15.98 -6.09
C TYR A 495 2.13 -16.34 -4.69
N ASP A 496 1.00 -15.75 -4.27
CA ASP A 496 0.33 -16.10 -3.00
C ASP A 496 -0.70 -17.24 -3.17
N ARG A 497 -0.87 -17.75 -4.40
CA ARG A 497 -1.84 -18.79 -4.75
C ARG A 497 -1.28 -20.20 -4.54
N ASP A 498 -2.13 -21.11 -4.09
CA ASP A 498 -1.75 -22.52 -3.86
C ASP A 498 -1.64 -23.32 -5.18
N HIS A 499 -2.40 -22.92 -6.20
CA HIS A 499 -2.49 -23.59 -7.50
C HIS A 499 -2.55 -22.58 -8.65
N GLY A 500 -2.16 -23.00 -9.86
CA GLY A 500 -2.27 -22.17 -11.05
C GLY A 500 -1.34 -20.95 -11.06
N VAL A 501 -0.27 -20.95 -10.26
CA VAL A 501 0.66 -19.82 -10.09
C VAL A 501 1.18 -19.30 -11.43
N GLU A 502 1.67 -20.17 -12.32
CA GLU A 502 2.18 -19.75 -13.64
C GLU A 502 1.09 -19.11 -14.52
N GLN A 503 -0.13 -19.65 -14.48
CA GLN A 503 -1.25 -19.10 -15.24
C GLN A 503 -1.65 -17.72 -14.68
N ALA A 504 -1.66 -17.57 -13.35
CA ALA A 504 -1.93 -16.31 -12.69
C ALA A 504 -0.83 -15.27 -12.98
N MET A 505 0.44 -15.67 -13.05
CA MET A 505 1.54 -14.78 -13.43
C MET A 505 1.39 -14.29 -14.86
N LYS A 506 1.11 -15.19 -15.82
CA LYS A 506 0.86 -14.82 -17.22
C LYS A 506 -0.33 -13.87 -17.35
N ALA A 507 -1.46 -14.21 -16.71
CA ALA A 507 -2.63 -13.35 -16.72
C ALA A 507 -2.38 -11.97 -16.08
N TYR A 508 -1.55 -11.89 -15.04
CA TYR A 508 -1.15 -10.62 -14.42
C TYR A 508 -0.32 -9.75 -15.37
N LEU A 509 0.66 -10.34 -16.07
CA LEU A 509 1.50 -9.61 -17.03
C LEU A 509 0.70 -9.15 -18.25
N ASP A 510 -0.16 -10.01 -18.79
CA ASP A 510 -1.07 -9.67 -19.89
C ASP A 510 -2.04 -8.54 -19.48
N TRP A 511 -2.52 -8.57 -18.22
CA TRP A 511 -3.36 -7.53 -17.65
C TRP A 511 -2.63 -6.19 -17.51
N GLU A 512 -1.40 -6.15 -16.99
CA GLU A 512 -0.63 -4.90 -16.84
C GLU A 512 -0.50 -4.17 -18.18
N VAL A 513 -0.08 -4.87 -19.23
CA VAL A 513 0.11 -4.28 -20.58
C VAL A 513 -1.21 -3.72 -21.16
N ALA A 514 -2.34 -4.36 -20.87
CA ALA A 514 -3.65 -3.93 -21.37
C ALA A 514 -4.22 -2.69 -20.65
N LEU A 515 -3.62 -2.26 -19.53
CA LEU A 515 -4.15 -1.15 -18.72
C LEU A 515 -4.16 0.19 -19.45
N VAL A 516 -3.19 0.43 -20.35
CA VAL A 516 -3.08 1.72 -21.06
C VAL A 516 -4.31 1.96 -21.94
N GLU A 517 -4.71 0.96 -22.74
CA GLU A 517 -5.93 1.03 -23.55
C GLU A 517 -7.20 1.15 -22.69
N GLN A 518 -7.18 0.59 -21.48
CA GLN A 518 -8.29 0.68 -20.54
C GLN A 518 -8.43 2.09 -19.95
N LEU A 519 -7.31 2.73 -19.61
CA LEU A 519 -7.27 4.11 -19.14
C LEU A 519 -7.83 5.09 -20.18
N GLU A 520 -7.55 4.88 -21.47
CA GLU A 520 -8.08 5.71 -22.56
C GLU A 520 -9.61 5.72 -22.63
N ARG A 521 -10.26 4.61 -22.21
CA ARG A 521 -11.73 4.49 -22.17
C ARG A 521 -12.33 5.15 -20.93
N ASP A 522 -11.65 5.08 -19.79
CA ASP A 522 -12.12 5.60 -18.50
C ASP A 522 -12.18 7.15 -18.47
N GLN A 523 -11.10 7.81 -18.90
CA GLN A 523 -10.98 9.27 -19.00
C GLN A 523 -11.14 10.05 -17.67
N THR A 524 -11.11 9.40 -16.50
CA THR A 524 -11.14 10.08 -15.19
C THR A 524 -9.75 10.41 -14.63
N MET A 525 -8.71 9.92 -15.30
CA MET A 525 -7.31 10.18 -15.01
C MET A 525 -6.53 10.34 -16.32
N ILE A 526 -5.64 11.34 -16.37
CA ILE A 526 -4.78 11.63 -17.52
C ILE A 526 -3.39 11.91 -16.97
N PHE A 527 -2.37 11.27 -17.56
CA PHE A 527 -0.98 11.54 -17.20
C PHE A 527 -0.45 12.75 -17.98
N PRO A 528 0.07 13.78 -17.31
CA PRO A 528 0.75 14.88 -17.98
C PRO A 528 1.98 14.38 -18.75
N GLN A 529 2.21 14.96 -19.93
CA GLN A 529 3.39 14.69 -20.74
C GLN A 529 4.49 15.70 -20.45
N PHE A 530 5.71 15.21 -20.31
CA PHE A 530 6.91 16.02 -20.17
C PHE A 530 7.87 15.71 -21.32
N PRO A 531 8.70 16.68 -21.77
CA PRO A 531 9.69 16.42 -22.81
C PRO A 531 10.62 15.26 -22.44
N ALA A 532 11.01 14.45 -23.42
CA ALA A 532 12.11 13.51 -23.26
C ALA A 532 13.39 14.29 -22.91
N GLY A 533 14.13 13.78 -21.91
CA GLY A 533 15.32 14.41 -21.34
C GLY A 533 16.61 13.99 -22.02
#